data_AF-A0A392UHU4-F1
#
_entry.id   AF-A0A392UHU4-F1
#
_cell.length_a   1.000
_cell.length_b   1.000
_cell.length_c   1.000
_cell.angle_alpha   90.00
_cell.angle_beta   90.00
_cell.angle_gamma   90.00
#
_symmetry.space_group_name_H-M   'P 1'
#
loop_
_entity.id
_entity.type
_entity.pdbx_description
1 polymer ?
#
loop_
_entity_poly.entity_id
_entity_poly.type
_entity_poly.pdbx_seq_one_letter_code
_entity_poly.pdbx_strand_id
1 'polypeptide(L)' 'KSGESSGGRKKGGGNCYKCGETGHKIAECPQKEEKCFRCGRLGHRVDVCREKVVCFNCG' A
#
# COMPACT_ATOMS: atom_id res chain seq x y z
N LYS A 1 -21.26 3.01 -27.69
CA LYS A 1 -19.88 2.71 -28.16
C LYS A 1 -18.99 3.91 -27.83
N SER A 2 -18.21 3.79 -26.76
CA SER A 2 -16.95 4.50 -26.53
C SER A 2 -16.10 3.54 -25.72
N GLY A 3 -15.15 2.89 -26.38
CA GLY A 3 -14.13 2.09 -25.72
C GLY A 3 -13.01 3.00 -25.28
N GLU A 4 -12.52 2.80 -24.06
CA GLU A 4 -11.24 3.31 -23.62
C GLU A 4 -10.48 2.17 -22.94
N SER A 5 -9.55 1.62 -23.71
CA SER A 5 -8.48 0.74 -23.28
C SER A 5 -7.63 1.46 -22.24
N SER A 6 -7.28 0.82 -21.11
CA SER A 6 -6.00 1.07 -20.40
C SER A 6 -5.76 0.12 -19.21
N GLY A 7 -4.75 -0.76 -19.37
CA GLY A 7 -3.86 -1.26 -18.31
C GLY A 7 -4.52 -1.99 -17.13
N GLY A 8 -4.55 -3.32 -17.11
CA GLY A 8 -3.34 -4.09 -16.86
C GLY A 8 -2.70 -3.68 -15.53
N ARG A 9 -2.88 -4.48 -14.47
CA ARG A 9 -2.01 -4.46 -13.28
C ARG A 9 -2.28 -5.69 -12.41
N LYS A 10 -1.48 -6.73 -12.69
CA LYS A 10 -1.26 -7.92 -11.84
C LYS A 10 -1.16 -7.50 -10.37
N LYS A 11 -2.20 -7.81 -9.59
CA LYS A 11 -2.23 -7.66 -8.13
C LYS A 11 -1.35 -8.75 -7.51
N GLY A 12 -0.04 -8.50 -7.44
CA GLY A 12 0.92 -9.42 -6.82
C GLY A 12 2.38 -9.25 -7.26
N GLY A 13 2.82 -8.04 -7.60
CA GLY A 13 4.14 -7.80 -8.18
C GLY A 13 5.12 -7.13 -7.22
N GLY A 14 5.70 -7.88 -6.29
CA GLY A 14 6.96 -7.51 -5.63
C GLY A 14 6.94 -6.19 -4.85
N ASN A 15 5.80 -5.81 -4.29
CA ASN A 15 5.67 -4.64 -3.42
C ASN A 15 6.04 -5.05 -2.01
N CYS A 16 6.97 -4.33 -1.38
CA CYS A 16 7.23 -4.42 0.03
C CYS A 16 5.94 -4.12 0.79
N TYR A 17 5.40 -5.09 1.52
CA TYR A 17 4.18 -4.86 2.30
C TYR A 17 4.38 -3.87 3.46
N LYS A 18 5.63 -3.61 3.87
CA LYS A 18 5.93 -2.69 4.97
C LYS A 18 5.76 -1.22 4.60
N CYS A 19 6.15 -0.83 3.38
CA CYS A 19 6.05 0.55 2.88
C CYS A 19 5.15 0.71 1.63
N GLY A 20 4.88 -0.38 0.91
CA GLY A 20 4.14 -0.40 -0.35
C GLY A 20 4.98 -0.16 -1.61
N GLU A 21 6.29 0.08 -1.48
CA GLU A 21 7.19 0.29 -2.61
C GLU A 21 7.61 -1.01 -3.28
N THR A 22 7.90 -0.97 -4.58
CA THR A 22 8.39 -2.15 -5.32
C THR A 22 9.92 -2.08 -5.41
N GLY A 23 10.56 -3.24 -5.52
CA GLY A 23 12.04 -3.32 -5.67
C GLY A 23 12.79 -3.84 -4.45
N HIS A 24 12.11 -4.01 -3.31
CA HIS A 24 12.66 -4.72 -2.15
C HIS A 24 11.56 -5.52 -1.44
N LYS A 25 11.96 -6.52 -0.65
CA LYS A 25 11.03 -7.30 0.19
C LYS A 25 10.91 -6.67 1.58
N ILE A 26 9.91 -7.10 2.35
CA ILE A 26 9.70 -6.65 3.75
C ILE A 26 10.99 -6.76 4.58
N ALA A 27 11.74 -7.85 4.40
CA ALA A 27 12.98 -8.11 5.13
C ALA A 27 14.12 -7.15 4.77
N GLU A 28 14.11 -6.60 3.55
CA GLU A 28 15.15 -5.71 3.02
C GLU A 28 14.67 -4.25 2.98
N CYS A 29 13.53 -3.96 3.64
CA CYS A 29 12.91 -2.66 3.60
C CYS A 29 13.73 -1.65 4.40
N PRO A 30 14.30 -0.60 3.76
CA PRO A 30 15.07 0.42 4.46
C PRO A 30 14.18 1.30 5.35
N GLN A 31 12.86 1.27 5.14
CA GLN A 31 11.90 1.94 6.00
C GLN A 31 11.82 1.25 7.36
N LYS A 32 12.33 1.95 8.39
CA LYS A 32 12.11 1.60 9.80
C LYS A 32 10.67 1.88 10.20
N GLU A 33 10.07 2.94 9.68
CA GLU A 33 8.67 3.30 9.89
C GLU A 33 7.76 2.45 9.02
N GLU A 34 6.78 1.84 9.67
CA GLU A 34 5.72 1.11 9.01
C GLU A 34 4.65 2.06 8.50
N LYS A 35 4.12 1.74 7.32
CA LYS A 35 2.93 2.39 6.81
C LYS A 35 1.71 1.90 7.57
N CYS A 36 0.89 2.84 8.01
CA CYS A 36 -0.39 2.53 8.61
C CYS A 36 -1.31 1.87 7.56
N PHE A 37 -1.64 0.59 7.73
CA PHE A 37 -2.60 -0.11 6.87
C PHE A 37 -4.05 0.34 7.08
N ARG A 38 -4.30 1.27 8.01
CA ARG A 38 -5.61 1.87 8.22
C ARG A 38 -5.78 3.10 7.35
N CYS A 39 -4.85 4.05 7.37
CA CYS A 39 -4.98 5.32 6.65
C CYS A 39 -3.97 5.51 5.50
N GLY A 40 -2.98 4.63 5.38
CA GLY A 40 -1.92 4.70 4.37
C GLY A 40 -0.80 5.70 4.66
N ARG A 41 -0.78 6.37 5.82
CA ARG A 41 0.31 7.30 6.20
C ARG A 41 1.44 6.60 6.95
N LEU A 42 2.63 7.17 6.85
CA LEU A 42 3.82 6.75 7.61
C LEU A 42 3.86 7.44 8.98
N GLY A 43 4.69 6.94 9.89
CA GLY A 43 4.92 7.53 11.22
C GLY A 43 4.01 7.03 12.34
N HIS A 44 3.06 6.14 12.06
CA HIS A 44 2.26 5.47 13.10
C HIS A 44 1.73 4.11 12.65
N ARG A 45 1.49 3.23 13.63
CA ARG A 45 0.88 1.90 13.42
C ARG A 45 -0.65 1.99 13.31
N VAL A 46 -1.27 0.92 12.85
CA VAL A 46 -2.74 0.77 12.82
C VAL A 46 -3.34 0.90 14.22
N ASP A 47 -2.66 0.41 15.26
CA ASP A 47 -3.12 0.45 16.65
C ASP A 47 -3.24 1.87 17.22
N VAL A 48 -2.33 2.78 16.82
CA VAL A 48 -2.34 4.19 17.24
C VAL A 48 -3.02 5.10 16.22
N CYS A 49 -3.50 4.54 15.11
CA CYS A 49 -4.12 5.30 14.05
C CYS A 49 -5.52 5.82 14.44
N ARG A 50 -5.63 7.15 14.55
CA ARG A 50 -6.90 7.85 14.77
C ARG A 50 -7.62 8.27 13.47
N GLU A 51 -7.00 8.00 12.32
CA GLU A 51 -7.58 8.29 11.01
C GLU A 51 -8.57 7.21 10.56
N LYS A 52 -9.40 7.58 9.57
CA LYS A 52 -10.39 6.66 8.98
C LYS A 52 -9.71 5.52 8.24
N VAL A 53 -10.30 4.33 8.35
CA VAL A 53 -9.93 3.17 7.54
C VAL A 53 -10.18 3.53 6.08
N VAL A 54 -9.13 3.71 5.30
CA VAL A 54 -9.26 3.85 3.85
C VAL A 54 -9.43 2.44 3.29
N CYS A 55 -10.51 2.22 2.55
CA CYS A 55 -10.78 0.93 1.96
C CYS A 55 -9.83 0.73 0.78
N PHE A 56 -8.76 -0.05 0.97
CA PHE A 56 -7.83 -0.41 -0.11
C PHE A 56 -8.43 -1.42 -1.11
N ASN A 57 -9.71 -1.79 -0.95
CA ASN A 57 -10.39 -2.82 -1.73
C ASN A 57 -11.77 -2.39 -2.28
N CYS A 58 -12.23 -1.16 -2.01
CA CYS A 58 -13.34 -0.54 -2.73
C CYS A 58 -12.74 0.45 -3.72
N GLY A 59 -12.55 -0.03 -4.94
CA GLY A 59 -12.28 0.81 -6.11
C GLY A 59 -13.55 1.45 -6.63
#